data_AF-E6XDA5-F1
#
_entry.id   AF-E6XDA5-F1
#
_cell.length_a   1.000
_cell.length_b   1.000
_cell.length_c   1.000
_cell.angle_alpha   90.00
_cell.angle_beta   90.00
_cell.angle_gamma   90.00
#
_symmetry.space_group_name_H-M   'P 1'
#
loop_
_entity.id
_entity.type
_entity.pdbx_description
1 polymer ?
#
loop_
_entity_poly.entity_id
_entity_poly.type
_entity_poly.pdbx_seq_one_letter_code
_entity_poly.pdbx_strand_id
1 'polypeptide(L)'
;MNCIACSTENIPSALFCKNCGAKLVPQKNQNNEDVDKIVNLFMLIIGSGLVVSLFYFFINLIEYIDVYSIRPLRIITNLVVPVVTLVAAIVMPHQKAKVFLFVAFALEFVIFIKYSLL
;
A
#
# COMPACT_ATOMS: atom_id res chain seq x y z
N MET A 1 -8.67 -38.76 -3.55
CA MET A 1 -9.26 -37.58 -4.22
C MET A 1 -9.20 -37.76 -5.73
N ASN A 2 -10.19 -37.26 -6.45
CA ASN A 2 -10.29 -37.49 -7.89
C ASN A 2 -9.69 -36.33 -8.68
N CYS A 3 -8.94 -36.65 -9.74
CA CYS A 3 -8.39 -35.66 -10.64
C CYS A 3 -9.49 -35.01 -11.47
N ILE A 4 -9.53 -33.67 -11.53
CA ILE A 4 -10.55 -32.93 -12.30
C ILE A 4 -10.37 -33.15 -13.82
N ALA A 5 -9.14 -33.37 -14.29
CA ALA A 5 -8.83 -33.49 -15.71
C ALA A 5 -9.11 -34.89 -16.30
N CYS A 6 -9.01 -35.96 -15.49
CA CYS A 6 -9.11 -37.34 -16.00
C CYS A 6 -9.86 -38.30 -15.06
N SER A 7 -10.49 -37.77 -14.01
CA SER A 7 -11.28 -38.50 -13.00
C SER A 7 -10.54 -39.62 -12.24
N THR A 8 -9.23 -39.76 -12.43
CA THR A 8 -8.43 -40.78 -11.76
C THR A 8 -8.40 -40.56 -10.26
N GLU A 9 -8.60 -41.63 -9.49
CA GLU A 9 -8.48 -41.62 -8.04
C GLU A 9 -7.01 -41.62 -7.59
N ASN A 10 -6.65 -40.62 -6.79
CA ASN A 10 -5.32 -40.40 -6.26
C ASN A 10 -5.32 -40.41 -4.73
N ILE A 11 -4.18 -40.73 -4.13
CA ILE A 11 -4.01 -40.63 -2.68
C ILE A 11 -4.24 -39.17 -2.22
N PRO A 12 -4.81 -38.93 -1.02
CA PRO A 12 -5.15 -37.58 -0.56
C PRO A 12 -3.96 -36.61 -0.48
N SER A 13 -2.74 -37.14 -0.33
CA SER A 13 -1.49 -36.37 -0.26
C SER A 13 -0.82 -36.14 -1.62
N ALA A 14 -1.38 -36.62 -2.73
CA ALA A 14 -0.76 -36.48 -4.05
C ALA A 14 -0.86 -35.03 -4.56
N LEU A 15 0.29 -34.44 -4.90
CA LEU A 15 0.37 -33.09 -5.50
C LEU A 15 -0.01 -33.07 -6.99
N PHE A 16 0.20 -34.20 -7.68
CA PHE A 16 -0.05 -34.38 -9.10
C PHE A 16 -0.78 -35.71 -9.35
N CYS A 17 -1.55 -35.75 -10.43
CA CYS A 17 -2.30 -36.94 -10.82
C CYS A 17 -1.33 -38.02 -11.30
N LYS A 18 -1.46 -39.23 -10.74
CA LYS A 18 -0.65 -40.40 -11.11
C LYS A 18 -0.83 -40.87 -12.56
N ASN A 19 -1.92 -40.45 -13.21
CA ASN A 19 -2.27 -40.87 -14.57
C ASN A 19 -1.93 -39.80 -15.62
N CYS A 20 -2.46 -38.58 -15.47
CA CYS A 20 -2.29 -37.52 -16.48
C CYS A 20 -1.28 -36.43 -16.09
N GLY A 21 -0.68 -36.50 -14.90
CA GLY A 21 0.25 -35.48 -14.40
C GLY A 21 -0.38 -34.14 -14.01
N ALA A 22 -1.70 -33.97 -14.16
CA ALA A 22 -2.38 -32.72 -13.80
C ALA A 22 -2.24 -32.41 -12.31
N LYS A 23 -2.00 -31.14 -11.97
CA LYS A 23 -1.89 -30.68 -10.59
C LYS A 23 -3.22 -30.88 -9.87
N LEU A 24 -3.13 -31.47 -8.70
CA LEU A 24 -4.26 -32.02 -7.96
C LEU A 24 -4.75 -31.04 -6.90
N VAL A 25 -3.83 -30.32 -6.27
CA VAL A 25 -4.15 -29.28 -5.29
C VAL A 25 -4.33 -27.95 -6.04
N PRO A 26 -5.54 -27.35 -6.07
CA PRO A 26 -5.67 -25.97 -6.49
C PRO A 26 -4.83 -25.14 -5.51
N GLN A 27 -3.92 -24.30 -6.02
CA GLN A 27 -3.23 -23.37 -5.15
C GLN A 27 -4.30 -22.55 -4.43
N LYS A 28 -4.34 -22.66 -3.11
CA LYS A 28 -5.16 -21.80 -2.26
C LYS A 28 -4.85 -20.37 -2.72
N ASN A 29 -5.86 -19.62 -3.16
CA ASN A 29 -5.78 -18.24 -3.62
C ASN A 29 -5.36 -17.27 -2.48
N GLN A 30 -4.28 -17.58 -1.76
CA GLN A 30 -3.72 -16.70 -0.73
C GLN A 30 -3.10 -15.45 -1.37
N ASN A 31 -2.72 -15.52 -2.65
CA ASN A 31 -2.17 -14.37 -3.35
C ASN A 31 -3.17 -13.22 -3.54
N ASN A 32 -4.47 -13.49 -3.73
CA ASN A 32 -5.39 -12.41 -4.11
C ASN A 32 -5.66 -11.45 -2.94
N GLU A 33 -5.89 -11.97 -1.73
CA GLU A 33 -6.17 -11.14 -0.56
C GLU A 33 -4.96 -10.29 -0.14
N ASP A 34 -3.76 -10.88 -0.17
CA ASP A 34 -2.52 -10.14 0.13
C ASP A 34 -2.21 -9.10 -0.95
N VAL A 35 -2.43 -9.42 -2.24
CA VAL A 35 -2.25 -8.47 -3.35
C VAL A 35 -3.24 -7.32 -3.24
N ASP A 36 -4.52 -7.59 -3.01
CA ASP A 36 -5.56 -6.57 -2.85
C ASP A 36 -5.24 -5.64 -1.66
N LYS A 37 -4.78 -6.22 -0.55
CA LYS A 37 -4.34 -5.44 0.62
C LYS A 37 -3.16 -4.54 0.29
N ILE A 38 -2.16 -5.05 -0.44
CA ILE A 38 -1.00 -4.28 -0.88
C ILE A 38 -1.44 -3.13 -1.80
N VAL A 39 -2.29 -3.41 -2.79
CA VAL A 39 -2.79 -2.41 -3.75
C VAL A 39 -3.57 -1.32 -3.02
N ASN A 40 -4.48 -1.69 -2.12
CA ASN A 40 -5.25 -0.73 -1.34
C ASN A 40 -4.36 0.18 -0.49
N LEU A 41 -3.29 -0.37 0.10
CA LEU A 41 -2.33 0.39 0.88
C LEU A 41 -1.59 1.45 0.04
N PHE A 42 -1.11 1.06 -1.15
CA PHE A 42 -0.46 1.98 -2.07
C PHE A 42 -1.43 3.04 -2.62
N MET A 43 -2.66 2.66 -2.94
CA MET A 43 -3.71 3.59 -3.37
C MET A 43 -4.03 4.61 -2.27
N LEU A 44 -4.00 4.20 -1.00
CA LEU A 44 -4.20 5.11 0.14
C LEU A 44 -3.05 6.12 0.25
N ILE A 45 -1.80 5.69 0.13
CA ILE A 45 -0.62 6.58 0.14
C ILE A 45 -0.72 7.59 -1.01
N ILE A 46 -0.92 7.12 -2.25
CA ILE A 46 -1.02 7.99 -3.44
C ILE A 46 -2.20 8.95 -3.30
N GLY A 47 -3.36 8.44 -2.89
CA GLY A 47 -4.55 9.25 -2.65
C GLY A 47 -4.32 10.34 -1.62
N SER A 48 -3.62 10.04 -0.52
CA SER A 48 -3.28 11.04 0.50
C SER A 48 -2.40 12.17 -0.05
N GLY A 49 -1.40 11.84 -0.88
CA GLY A 49 -0.53 12.84 -1.52
C GLY A 49 -1.29 13.72 -2.52
N LEU A 50 -2.23 13.15 -3.27
CA LEU A 50 -3.11 13.90 -4.17
C LEU A 50 -4.04 14.84 -3.41
N VAL A 51 -4.61 14.40 -2.29
CA VAL A 51 -5.46 15.25 -1.44
C VAL A 51 -4.66 16.44 -0.89
N VAL A 52 -3.44 16.21 -0.40
CA VAL A 52 -2.56 17.29 0.06
C VAL A 52 -2.23 18.26 -1.09
N SER A 53 -1.94 17.73 -2.28
CA SER A 53 -1.64 18.56 -3.46
C SER A 53 -2.83 19.41 -3.91
N LEU A 54 -4.04 18.82 -3.93
CA LEU A 54 -5.28 19.54 -4.22
C LEU A 54 -5.56 20.61 -3.16
N PHE A 55 -5.33 20.30 -1.88
CA PHE A 55 -5.48 21.28 -0.81
C PHE A 55 -4.58 22.50 -1.03
N TYR A 56 -3.32 22.31 -1.40
CA TYR A 56 -2.42 23.41 -1.76
C TYR A 56 -2.85 24.15 -3.02
N PHE A 57 -3.38 23.44 -4.03
CA PHE A 57 -3.93 24.08 -5.22
C PHE A 57 -5.08 25.03 -4.84
N PHE A 58 -6.00 24.61 -3.97
CA PHE A 58 -7.09 25.46 -3.50
C PHE A 58 -6.62 26.63 -2.63
N ILE A 59 -5.65 26.42 -1.73
CA ILE A 59 -5.05 27.52 -0.97
C ILE A 59 -4.46 28.56 -1.92
N ASN A 60 -3.64 28.15 -2.89
CA ASN A 60 -3.06 29.08 -3.87
C ASN A 60 -4.12 29.78 -4.72
N LEU A 61 -5.25 29.11 -5.02
CA LEU A 61 -6.37 29.71 -5.75
C LEU A 61 -7.09 30.78 -4.91
N ILE A 62 -7.20 30.57 -3.61
CA ILE A 62 -7.90 31.45 -2.66
C ILE A 62 -6.97 32.55 -2.13
N GLU A 63 -5.65 32.36 -2.12
CA GLU A 63 -4.60 33.32 -1.69
C GLU A 63 -4.54 34.62 -2.51
N TYR A 64 -5.47 34.83 -3.44
CA TYR A 64 -5.82 36.19 -3.89
C TYR A 64 -6.51 37.02 -2.79
N ILE A 65 -6.89 36.42 -1.65
CA ILE A 65 -7.57 37.08 -0.53
C ILE A 65 -6.70 36.94 0.73
N ASP A 66 -5.96 38.01 0.97
CA ASP A 66 -4.84 38.18 1.91
C ASP A 66 -5.25 38.10 3.39
N VAL A 67 -5.41 36.89 3.97
CA VAL A 67 -5.73 36.77 5.41
C VAL A 67 -5.16 35.49 6.03
N TYR A 68 -4.18 35.64 6.93
CA TYR A 68 -3.53 34.64 7.82
C TYR A 68 -2.27 33.90 7.34
N SER A 69 -1.30 33.82 8.25
CA SER A 69 -0.12 32.95 8.16
C SER A 69 -0.57 31.48 8.11
N ILE A 70 -0.59 30.89 6.92
CA ILE A 70 -0.91 29.48 6.65
C ILE A 70 0.17 28.48 7.15
N ARG A 71 1.21 28.96 7.85
CA ARG A 71 2.33 28.14 8.32
C ARG A 71 1.91 26.92 9.16
N PRO A 72 1.06 27.02 10.21
CA PRO A 72 0.66 25.86 10.98
C PRO A 72 -0.18 24.86 10.16
N LEU A 73 -1.01 25.37 9.24
CA LEU A 73 -1.84 24.53 8.38
C LEU A 73 -0.99 23.71 7.42
N ARG A 74 0.05 24.32 6.83
CA ARG A 74 1.06 23.67 5.98
C ARG A 74 1.84 22.58 6.72
N ILE A 75 2.18 22.79 7.99
CA ILE A 75 2.85 21.77 8.80
C ILE A 75 1.92 20.56 8.99
N ILE A 76 0.65 20.79 9.35
CA ILE A 76 -0.32 19.73 9.56
C ILE A 76 -0.55 18.93 8.27
N THR A 77 -0.74 19.60 7.14
CA THR A 77 -1.00 18.91 5.86
C THR A 77 0.21 18.17 5.33
N ASN A 78 1.42 18.68 5.54
CA ASN A 78 2.65 17.98 5.17
C ASN A 78 2.92 16.73 6.04
N LEU A 79 2.31 16.63 7.22
CA LEU A 79 2.44 15.46 8.09
C LEU A 79 1.57 14.28 7.63
N VAL A 80 0.55 14.54 6.81
CA VAL A 80 -0.44 13.52 6.39
C VAL A 80 0.23 12.36 5.67
N VAL A 81 1.06 12.63 4.65
CA VAL A 81 1.71 11.58 3.86
C VAL A 81 2.66 10.74 4.71
N PRO A 82 3.61 11.30 5.50
CA PRO A 82 4.46 10.52 6.40
C PRO A 82 3.67 9.63 7.38
N VAL A 83 2.62 10.17 8.00
CA VAL A 83 1.78 9.41 8.95
C VAL A 83 1.09 8.25 8.24
N VAL A 84 0.52 8.50 7.07
CA VAL A 84 -0.12 7.48 6.23
C VAL A 84 0.89 6.39 5.82
N THR A 85 2.07 6.77 5.36
CA THR A 85 3.15 5.85 4.98
C THR A 85 3.62 5.00 6.17
N LEU A 86 3.69 5.58 7.38
CA LEU A 86 4.02 4.85 8.60
C LEU A 86 2.94 3.81 8.96
N VAL A 87 1.67 4.21 8.94
CA VAL A 87 0.54 3.29 9.19
C VAL A 87 0.56 2.15 8.16
N ALA A 88 0.78 2.49 6.89
CA ALA A 88 0.95 1.52 5.82
C ALA A 88 2.09 0.54 6.14
N ALA A 89 3.28 1.02 6.52
CA ALA A 89 4.42 0.18 6.88
C ALA A 89 4.10 -0.80 8.03
N ILE A 90 3.33 -0.36 9.03
CA ILE A 90 2.94 -1.19 10.18
C ILE A 90 2.03 -2.35 9.74
N VAL A 91 1.05 -2.06 8.88
CA VAL A 91 -0.01 -3.01 8.48
C VAL A 91 0.38 -3.90 7.28
N MET A 92 1.48 -3.56 6.59
CA MET A 92 1.94 -4.25 5.38
C MET A 92 2.28 -5.73 5.64
N PRO A 93 1.60 -6.69 4.98
CA PRO A 93 1.83 -8.12 5.18
C PRO A 93 3.15 -8.61 4.59
N HIS A 94 3.60 -8.02 3.47
CA HIS A 94 4.78 -8.50 2.76
C HIS A 94 6.07 -7.84 3.28
N GLN A 95 7.01 -8.67 3.79
CA GLN A 95 8.23 -8.22 4.47
C GLN A 95 9.09 -7.24 3.65
N LYS A 96 9.33 -7.51 2.36
CA LYS A 96 10.16 -6.62 1.53
C LYS A 96 9.49 -5.26 1.30
N ALA A 97 8.17 -5.28 1.12
CA ALA A 97 7.39 -4.05 0.91
C ALA A 97 7.29 -3.24 2.20
N LYS A 98 7.20 -3.91 3.35
CA LYS A 98 7.26 -3.30 4.68
C LYS A 98 8.59 -2.55 4.91
N VAL A 99 9.72 -3.19 4.63
CA VAL A 99 11.05 -2.55 4.73
C VAL A 99 11.13 -1.33 3.81
N PHE A 100 10.66 -1.45 2.58
CA PHE A 100 10.61 -0.33 1.64
C PHE A 100 9.79 0.85 2.19
N LEU A 101 8.61 0.61 2.77
CA LEU A 101 7.77 1.66 3.33
C LEU A 101 8.41 2.34 4.55
N PHE A 102 9.16 1.63 5.38
CA PHE A 102 9.92 2.26 6.48
C PHE A 102 11.04 3.17 5.96
N VAL A 103 11.72 2.78 4.88
CA VAL A 103 12.73 3.63 4.22
C VAL A 103 12.06 4.87 3.61
N ALA A 104 10.93 4.70 2.93
CA ALA A 104 10.16 5.81 2.36
C ALA A 104 9.70 6.79 3.46
N PHE A 105 9.14 6.28 4.55
CA PHE A 105 8.76 7.09 5.71
C PHE A 105 9.95 7.89 6.27
N ALA A 106 11.12 7.25 6.43
CA ALA A 106 12.30 7.95 6.93
C ALA A 106 12.72 9.11 6.01
N LEU A 107 12.69 8.92 4.69
CA LEU A 107 12.98 9.96 3.72
C LEU A 107 11.96 11.10 3.76
N GLU A 108 10.66 10.75 3.76
CA GLU A 108 9.56 11.71 3.88
C GLU A 108 9.67 12.54 5.16
N PHE A 109 10.04 11.91 6.28
CA PHE A 109 10.22 12.59 7.56
C PHE A 109 11.42 13.54 7.55
N VAL A 110 12.55 13.16 6.94
CA VAL A 110 13.69 14.07 6.75
C VAL A 110 13.30 15.28 5.89
N ILE A 111 12.56 15.04 4.81
CA ILE A 111 12.04 16.10 3.94
C ILE A 111 11.10 17.02 4.73
N PHE A 112 10.17 16.45 5.51
CA PHE A 112 9.25 17.19 6.36
C PHE A 112 9.97 18.09 7.38
N ILE A 113 11.00 17.57 8.06
CA ILE A 113 11.81 18.36 9.00
C ILE A 113 12.43 19.56 8.29
N LYS A 114 13.05 19.35 7.12
CA LYS A 114 13.66 20.43 6.33
C LYS A 114 12.63 21.50 5.96
N TYR A 115 11.46 21.12 5.46
CA TYR A 115 10.42 22.07 5.03
C TYR A 115 9.63 22.72 6.17
N SER A 116 9.68 22.16 7.39
CA SER A 116 9.00 22.73 8.56
C SER A 116 9.90 23.67 9.37
N LEU A 117 11.21 23.42 9.41
CA LEU A 117 12.19 24.21 10.18
C LEU A 117 12.78 25.41 9.43
N LEU A 118 12.88 25.36 8.09
CA LEU A 118 13.25 26.49 7.23
C LEU A 118 12.03 27.33 6.85
#